data_AF-A0A942MR52-F1
#
_entry.id   AF-A0A942MR52-F1
#
_cell.length_a   1.000
_cell.length_b   1.000
_cell.length_c   1.000
_cell.angle_alpha   90.00
_cell.angle_beta   90.00
_cell.angle_gamma   90.00
#
_symmetry.space_group_name_H-M   'P 1'
#
loop_
_entity.id
_entity.type
_entity.pdbx_description
1 polymer ?
#
loop_
_entity_poly.entity_id
_entity_poly.type
_entity_poly.pdbx_seq_one_letter_code
_entity_poly.pdbx_strand_id
1 'polypeptide(L)'
;WGKKVYSPLVEQGMVDYLLGFEMMEAARWVEFLQPDGKIMINQYRIPPPAVTMGNATYPPKEEFDHLFSCCTKNIMWINATERAQLMGNPTLAGVILLGAVAKDLETPVGVWLKVIEQLVPERFIELNKEAFQVGMNIAG
;
A
#
# COMPACT_ATOMS: atom_id res chain seq x y z
N TRP A 1 18.97 -3.26 3.40
CA TRP A 1 19.10 -1.80 3.14
C TRP A 1 20.47 -1.47 2.56
N GLY A 2 20.52 -0.60 1.54
CA GLY A 2 21.76 -0.21 0.88
C GLY A 2 22.67 0.62 1.78
N LYS A 3 23.98 0.31 1.81
CA LYS A 3 24.97 1.05 2.62
C LYS A 3 25.20 2.48 2.14
N LYS A 4 24.83 2.78 0.89
CA LYS A 4 24.99 4.09 0.24
C LYS A 4 23.88 4.26 -0.79
N VAL A 5 23.17 5.39 -0.72
CA VAL A 5 22.15 5.78 -1.69
C VAL A 5 22.83 6.70 -2.71
N TYR A 6 22.90 6.26 -3.97
CA TYR A 6 23.55 7.01 -5.05
C TYR A 6 22.59 8.00 -5.71
N SER A 7 21.30 7.65 -5.78
CA SER A 7 20.24 8.48 -6.33
C SER A 7 18.95 8.22 -5.54
N PRO A 8 18.14 9.26 -5.26
CA PRO A 8 16.81 9.09 -4.69
C PRO A 8 15.76 8.71 -5.74
N LEU A 9 16.10 8.76 -7.04
CA LEU A 9 15.21 8.36 -8.13
C LEU A 9 15.24 6.84 -8.30
N VAL A 10 14.07 6.26 -8.48
CA VAL A 10 13.91 4.84 -8.79
C VAL A 10 13.78 4.67 -10.30
N GLU A 11 14.57 3.76 -10.87
CA GLU A 11 14.51 3.43 -12.29
C GLU A 11 13.30 2.52 -12.59
N GLN A 12 12.77 2.62 -13.81
CA GLN A 12 11.72 1.72 -14.26
C GLN A 12 12.20 0.27 -14.22
N GLY A 13 11.32 -0.66 -13.84
CA GLY A 13 11.63 -2.08 -13.71
C GLY A 13 12.57 -2.47 -12.55
N MET A 14 12.82 -1.58 -11.58
CA MET A 14 13.76 -1.83 -10.46
C MET A 14 13.11 -1.82 -9.06
N VAL A 15 11.80 -1.54 -8.94
CA VAL A 15 11.11 -1.53 -7.65
C VAL A 15 10.88 -2.96 -7.16
N ASP A 16 11.33 -3.28 -5.94
CA ASP A 16 11.05 -4.54 -5.24
C ASP A 16 9.61 -4.61 -4.71
N TYR A 17 9.12 -3.51 -4.13
CA TYR A 17 7.78 -3.42 -3.52
C TYR A 17 7.06 -2.17 -3.99
N LEU A 18 5.91 -2.32 -4.65
CA LEU A 18 5.01 -1.22 -5.00
C LEU A 18 3.79 -1.24 -4.07
N LEU A 19 3.67 -0.22 -3.23
CA LEU A 19 2.55 -0.05 -2.30
C LEU A 19 1.60 1.03 -2.84
N GLY A 20 0.42 0.62 -3.33
CA GLY A 20 -0.61 1.53 -3.85
C GLY A 20 -1.70 1.81 -2.83
N PHE A 21 -1.97 3.08 -2.55
CA PHE A 21 -3.03 3.49 -1.62
C PHE A 21 -4.41 3.55 -2.31
N GLU A 22 -4.42 3.46 -3.64
CA GLU A 22 -5.57 3.54 -4.52
C GLU A 22 -5.26 2.78 -5.84
N MET A 23 -6.26 2.17 -6.50
CA MET A 23 -6.01 1.24 -7.61
C MET A 23 -5.43 1.91 -8.87
N MET A 24 -5.91 3.11 -9.23
CA MET A 24 -5.43 3.87 -10.40
C MET A 24 -4.09 4.54 -10.13
N GLU A 25 -3.78 4.87 -8.88
CA GLU A 25 -2.42 5.21 -8.47
C GLU A 25 -1.46 4.05 -8.67
N ALA A 26 -1.80 2.84 -8.20
CA ALA A 26 -0.96 1.67 -8.40
C ALA A 26 -0.71 1.37 -9.89
N ALA A 27 -1.76 1.48 -10.72
CA ALA A 27 -1.67 1.31 -12.17
C ALA A 27 -0.69 2.28 -12.84
N ARG A 28 -0.62 3.54 -12.40
CA ARG A 28 0.32 4.53 -12.97
C ARG A 28 1.79 4.18 -12.74
N TRP A 29 2.09 3.43 -11.68
CA TRP A 29 3.46 3.14 -11.27
C TRP A 29 3.89 1.70 -11.51
N VAL A 30 3.00 0.84 -12.05
CA VAL A 30 3.27 -0.60 -12.21
C VAL A 30 4.51 -0.88 -13.08
N GLU A 31 4.81 -0.03 -14.07
CA GLU A 31 5.99 -0.15 -14.93
C GLU A 31 7.33 0.01 -14.19
N PHE A 32 7.32 0.58 -12.98
CA PHE A 32 8.51 0.68 -12.15
C PHE A 32 8.82 -0.62 -11.41
N LEU A 33 7.84 -1.52 -11.28
CA LEU A 33 8.00 -2.80 -10.62
C LEU A 33 8.88 -3.73 -11.45
N GLN A 34 9.84 -4.39 -10.79
CA GLN A 34 10.60 -5.46 -11.42
C GLN A 34 9.74 -6.72 -11.59
N PRO A 35 10.07 -7.66 -12.49
CA PRO A 35 9.25 -8.84 -12.77
C PRO A 35 8.94 -9.73 -11.55
N ASP A 36 9.88 -9.85 -10.61
CA ASP A 36 9.70 -10.62 -9.37
C ASP A 36 9.25 -9.74 -8.18
N GLY A 37 9.08 -8.43 -8.40
CA GLY A 37 8.65 -7.49 -7.38
C GLY A 37 7.22 -7.74 -6.93
N LYS A 38 6.88 -7.33 -5.72
CA LYS A 38 5.55 -7.49 -5.14
C LYS A 38 4.77 -6.20 -5.20
N ILE A 39 3.51 -6.28 -5.61
CA ILE A 39 2.58 -5.16 -5.58
C ILE A 39 1.51 -5.40 -4.51
N MET A 40 1.35 -4.43 -3.62
CA MET A 40 0.34 -4.41 -2.58
C MET A 40 -0.61 -3.23 -2.83
N ILE A 41 -1.87 -3.52 -3.15
CA ILE A 41 -2.84 -2.50 -3.57
C ILE A 41 -3.97 -2.43 -2.57
N ASN A 42 -4.22 -1.23 -2.06
CA ASN A 42 -5.46 -0.94 -1.37
C ASN A 42 -6.62 -0.98 -2.37
N GLN A 43 -7.60 -1.85 -2.16
CA GLN A 43 -8.82 -1.94 -2.97
C GLN A 43 -9.75 -0.76 -2.68
N TYR A 44 -9.28 0.43 -3.03
CA TYR A 44 -9.94 1.69 -2.80
C TYR A 44 -9.94 2.52 -4.07
N ARG A 45 -11.05 3.21 -4.31
CA ARG A 45 -11.28 3.98 -5.53
C ARG A 45 -11.44 5.45 -5.17
N ILE A 46 -10.68 6.29 -5.85
CA ILE A 46 -10.88 7.73 -5.84
C ILE A 46 -11.22 8.14 -7.28
N PRO A 47 -12.52 8.28 -7.61
CA PRO A 47 -12.93 8.66 -8.96
C PRO A 47 -12.34 10.02 -9.34
N PRO A 48 -11.62 10.14 -10.47
CA PRO A 48 -11.15 11.44 -10.94
C PRO A 48 -12.35 12.28 -11.41
N PRO A 49 -12.19 13.61 -11.55
CA PRO A 49 -13.27 14.50 -11.97
C PRO A 49 -13.99 14.05 -13.24
N ALA A 50 -13.26 13.51 -14.23
CA ALA A 50 -13.85 13.00 -15.47
C ALA A 50 -14.86 11.87 -15.22
N VAL A 51 -14.62 10.99 -14.25
CA VAL A 51 -15.57 9.94 -13.88
C VAL A 51 -16.75 10.51 -13.10
N THR A 52 -16.50 11.38 -12.12
CA THR A 52 -17.55 12.00 -11.31
C THR A 52 -18.50 12.86 -12.15
N MET A 53 -17.99 13.48 -13.22
CA MET A 53 -18.77 14.27 -14.19
C MET A 53 -19.47 13.41 -15.26
N GLY A 54 -19.25 12.09 -15.28
CA GLY A 54 -19.84 11.18 -16.26
C GLY A 54 -19.16 11.17 -17.64
N ASN A 55 -17.98 11.79 -17.77
CA ASN A 55 -17.22 11.87 -19.03
C ASN A 55 -16.30 10.65 -19.26
N ALA A 56 -16.13 9.80 -18.24
CA ALA A 56 -15.33 8.58 -18.30
C ALA A 56 -15.88 7.54 -17.30
N THR A 57 -15.42 6.30 -17.44
CA THR A 57 -15.74 5.21 -16.50
C THR A 57 -14.49 4.83 -15.73
N TYR A 58 -14.60 4.69 -14.41
CA TYR A 58 -13.51 4.14 -13.60
C TYR A 58 -13.38 2.65 -13.90
N PRO A 59 -12.19 2.13 -14.28
CA PRO A 59 -12.05 0.74 -14.69
C PRO A 59 -12.50 -0.25 -13.60
N PRO A 60 -13.10 -1.39 -13.98
CA PRO A 60 -13.45 -2.44 -13.05
C PRO A 60 -12.18 -3.12 -12.50
N LYS A 61 -12.29 -3.83 -11.37
CA LYS A 61 -11.11 -4.39 -10.68
C LYS A 61 -10.35 -5.38 -11.57
N GLU A 62 -11.09 -6.09 -12.40
CA GLU A 62 -10.63 -7.13 -13.31
C GLU A 62 -9.63 -6.59 -14.34
N GLU A 63 -9.77 -5.33 -14.78
CA GLU A 63 -8.81 -4.68 -15.67
C GLU A 63 -7.48 -4.41 -14.95
N PHE A 64 -7.52 -4.04 -13.67
CA PHE A 64 -6.31 -3.88 -12.85
C PHE A 64 -5.65 -5.23 -12.57
N ASP A 65 -6.44 -6.27 -12.29
CA ASP A 65 -5.93 -7.63 -12.12
C ASP A 65 -5.18 -8.09 -13.37
N HIS A 66 -5.75 -7.86 -14.56
CA HIS A 66 -5.09 -8.16 -15.82
C HIS A 66 -3.78 -7.38 -15.96
N LEU A 67 -3.83 -6.05 -15.80
CA LEU A 67 -2.66 -5.17 -15.90
C LEU A 67 -1.52 -5.62 -14.98
N PHE A 68 -1.81 -5.84 -13.71
CA PHE A 68 -0.80 -6.23 -12.73
C PHE A 68 -0.24 -7.63 -13.02
N SER A 69 -1.08 -8.57 -13.49
CA SER A 69 -0.64 -9.92 -13.84
C SER A 69 0.33 -9.96 -15.03
N CYS A 70 0.30 -8.95 -15.90
CA CYS A 70 1.29 -8.79 -16.97
C CYS A 70 2.67 -8.36 -16.46
N CYS A 71 2.76 -7.79 -15.25
CA CYS A 71 4.00 -7.25 -14.69
C CYS A 71 4.63 -8.17 -13.63
N THR A 72 3.82 -8.78 -12.75
CA THR A 72 4.31 -9.68 -11.69
C THR A 72 3.28 -10.74 -11.34
N LYS A 73 3.76 -11.84 -10.73
CA LYS A 73 2.90 -12.85 -10.10
C LYS A 73 2.58 -12.54 -8.64
N ASN A 74 3.30 -11.59 -8.02
CA ASN A 74 3.23 -11.29 -6.61
C ASN A 74 2.27 -10.12 -6.36
N ILE A 75 0.97 -10.38 -6.46
CA ILE A 75 -0.09 -9.37 -6.32
C ILE A 75 -0.85 -9.60 -5.02
N MET A 76 -1.01 -8.55 -4.21
CA MET A 76 -1.76 -8.58 -2.97
C MET A 76 -2.79 -7.45 -2.92
N TRP A 77 -4.06 -7.81 -2.86
CA TRP A 77 -5.16 -6.87 -2.65
C TRP A 77 -5.49 -6.74 -1.16
N ILE A 78 -5.64 -5.51 -0.69
CA ILE A 78 -5.86 -5.20 0.72
C ILE A 78 -7.06 -4.25 0.83
N ASN A 79 -8.09 -4.58 1.60
CA ASN A 79 -9.18 -3.65 1.90
C ASN A 79 -8.82 -2.73 3.07
N ALA A 80 -7.71 -1.98 2.96
CA ALA A 80 -7.17 -1.21 4.08
C ALA A 80 -8.12 -0.08 4.51
N THR A 81 -8.72 0.64 3.55
CA THR A 81 -9.66 1.72 3.85
C THR A 81 -10.92 1.21 4.56
N GLU A 82 -11.50 0.11 4.09
CA GLU A 82 -12.69 -0.50 4.72
C GLU A 82 -12.38 -0.95 6.15
N ARG A 83 -11.24 -1.63 6.36
CA ARG A 83 -10.81 -2.05 7.70
C ARG A 83 -10.59 -0.86 8.62
N ALA A 84 -9.94 0.20 8.13
CA ALA A 84 -9.75 1.44 8.88
C ALA A 84 -11.08 2.11 9.27
N GLN A 85 -12.07 2.08 8.37
CA GLN A 85 -13.43 2.56 8.67
C GLN A 85 -14.09 1.75 9.78
N LEU A 86 -13.95 0.42 9.78
CA LEU A 86 -14.47 -0.46 10.84
C LEU A 86 -13.80 -0.20 12.20
N MET A 87 -12.55 0.27 12.21
CA MET A 87 -11.84 0.73 13.40
C MET A 87 -12.24 2.15 13.86
N GLY A 88 -13.19 2.78 13.16
CA GLY A 88 -13.70 4.11 13.48
C GLY A 88 -12.80 5.27 13.03
N ASN A 89 -11.71 4.99 12.32
CA ASN A 89 -10.83 6.03 11.79
C ASN A 89 -10.25 5.65 10.41
N PRO A 90 -10.80 6.19 9.30
CA PRO A 90 -10.34 5.92 7.95
C PRO A 90 -8.86 6.27 7.70
N THR A 91 -8.25 7.17 8.49
CA THR A 91 -6.84 7.55 8.31
C THR A 91 -5.87 6.43 8.65
N LEU A 92 -6.34 5.38 9.34
CA LEU A 92 -5.53 4.19 9.68
C LEU A 92 -5.18 3.33 8.47
N ALA A 93 -5.82 3.55 7.30
CA ALA A 93 -5.57 2.75 6.10
C ALA A 93 -4.08 2.71 5.74
N GLY A 94 -3.39 3.85 5.84
CA GLY A 94 -1.95 3.93 5.59
C GLY A 94 -1.13 3.09 6.57
N VAL A 95 -1.54 3.01 7.83
CA VAL A 95 -0.83 2.22 8.86
C VAL A 95 -1.09 0.72 8.70
N ILE A 96 -2.29 0.35 8.26
CA ILE A 96 -2.60 -1.04 7.86
C ILE A 96 -1.73 -1.46 6.66
N LEU A 97 -1.63 -0.62 5.63
CA LEU A 97 -0.76 -0.88 4.48
C LEU A 97 0.73 -0.98 4.90
N LEU A 98 1.15 -0.14 5.83
CA LEU A 98 2.51 -0.13 6.37
C LEU A 98 2.82 -1.43 7.15
N GLY A 99 1.85 -1.93 7.93
CA GLY A 99 1.93 -3.25 8.56
C GLY A 99 2.02 -4.40 7.55
N ALA A 100 1.26 -4.32 6.45
CA ALA A 100 1.28 -5.36 5.42
C ALA A 100 2.66 -5.45 4.73
N VAL A 101 3.27 -4.32 4.35
CA VAL A 101 4.60 -4.32 3.74
C VAL A 101 5.70 -4.68 4.75
N ALA A 102 5.55 -4.27 6.02
CA ALA A 102 6.53 -4.52 7.07
C ALA A 102 6.82 -6.01 7.29
N LYS A 103 5.87 -6.91 6.99
CA LYS A 103 6.06 -8.35 7.11
C LYS A 103 7.08 -8.90 6.11
N ASP A 104 7.16 -8.31 4.93
CA ASP A 104 8.10 -8.72 3.90
C ASP A 104 9.47 -8.04 4.06
N LEU A 105 9.54 -6.98 4.86
CA LEU A 105 10.77 -6.27 5.15
C LEU A 105 11.46 -6.91 6.35
N GLU A 106 12.77 -7.15 6.26
CA GLU A 106 13.61 -7.72 7.33
C GLU A 106 13.88 -6.71 8.48
N THR A 107 12.87 -5.92 8.86
CA THR A 107 12.94 -4.93 9.93
C THR A 107 12.15 -5.44 11.14
N PRO A 108 12.75 -5.51 12.34
CA PRO A 108 12.04 -5.98 13.52
C PRO A 108 10.77 -5.18 13.81
N VAL A 109 9.68 -5.87 14.15
CA VAL A 109 8.37 -5.26 14.46
C VAL A 109 8.48 -4.13 15.50
N GLY A 110 9.32 -4.31 16.53
CA GLY A 110 9.54 -3.29 17.56
C GLY A 110 10.08 -1.95 17.02
N VAL A 111 10.80 -1.95 15.90
CA VAL A 111 11.28 -0.71 15.26
C VAL A 111 10.10 0.07 14.68
N TRP A 112 9.17 -0.62 14.00
CA TRP A 112 7.97 0.00 13.45
C TRP A 112 7.07 0.57 14.53
N LEU A 113 6.79 -0.21 15.58
CA LEU A 113 5.96 0.23 16.71
C LEU A 113 6.54 1.45 17.41
N LYS A 114 7.87 1.50 17.59
CA LYS A 114 8.54 2.65 18.17
C LYS A 114 8.40 3.92 17.31
N VAL A 115 8.48 3.79 15.98
CA VAL A 115 8.26 4.94 15.08
C VAL A 115 6.81 5.42 15.14
N ILE A 116 5.83 4.51 15.23
CA ILE A 116 4.42 4.86 15.43
C ILE A 116 4.25 5.66 16.73
N GLU A 117 4.81 5.20 17.85
CA GLU A 117 4.75 5.90 19.14
C GLU A 117 5.38 7.30 19.09
N GLN A 118 6.41 7.51 18.26
CA GLN A 118 7.10 8.80 18.13
C GLN A 118 6.36 9.81 17.25
N LEU A 119 5.67 9.36 16.20
CA LEU A 119 5.07 10.23 15.19
C LEU A 119 3.56 10.45 15.40
N VAL A 120 2.87 9.51 16.06
CA VAL A 120 1.43 9.56 16.25
C VAL A 120 1.09 10.31 17.54
N PRO A 121 0.11 11.23 17.53
CA PRO A 121 -0.35 11.88 18.77
C PRO A 121 -0.78 10.85 19.82
N GLU A 122 -0.43 11.09 21.08
CA GLU A 122 -0.59 10.13 22.20
C GLU A 122 -1.95 9.42 22.23
N ARG A 123 -3.03 10.19 22.07
CA ARG A 123 -4.42 9.67 22.06
C ARG A 123 -4.74 8.65 20.96
N PHE A 124 -3.91 8.54 19.92
CA PHE A 124 -4.11 7.66 18.78
C PHE A 124 -3.08 6.54 18.69
N ILE A 125 -2.07 6.49 19.58
CA ILE A 125 -0.97 5.52 19.50
C ILE A 125 -1.49 4.08 19.49
N GLU A 126 -2.29 3.70 20.47
CA GLU A 126 -2.76 2.32 20.61
C GLU A 126 -3.62 1.88 19.42
N LEU A 127 -4.48 2.76 18.92
CA LEU A 127 -5.29 2.48 17.73
C LEU A 127 -4.42 2.32 16.46
N ASN A 128 -3.34 3.08 16.34
CA ASN A 128 -2.40 2.93 15.21
C ASN A 128 -1.55 1.66 15.34
N LYS A 129 -1.15 1.26 16.55
CA LYS A 129 -0.48 -0.04 16.77
C LYS A 129 -1.38 -1.21 16.40
N GLU A 130 -2.66 -1.14 16.79
CA GLU A 130 -3.65 -2.15 16.39
C GLU A 130 -3.81 -2.19 14.86
N ALA A 131 -3.92 -1.03 14.22
CA ALA A 131 -4.01 -0.94 12.76
C ALA A 131 -2.78 -1.53 12.06
N PHE A 132 -1.58 -1.27 12.59
CA PHE A 132 -0.35 -1.87 12.10
C PHE A 132 -0.38 -3.39 12.22
N GLN A 133 -0.83 -3.91 13.36
CA GLN A 133 -0.96 -5.35 13.58
C GLN A 133 -2.00 -5.99 12.65
N VAL A 134 -3.12 -5.31 12.37
CA VAL A 134 -4.09 -5.74 11.35
C VAL A 134 -3.40 -5.90 10.00
N GLY A 135 -2.57 -4.93 9.61
CA GLY A 135 -1.73 -5.00 8.42
C GLY A 135 -0.81 -6.22 8.37
N MET A 136 -0.03 -6.42 9.44
CA MET A 136 0.89 -7.56 9.59
C MET A 136 0.19 -8.92 9.50
N ASN A 137 -1.08 -9.00 9.91
CA ASN A 137 -1.87 -10.23 9.87
C ASN A 137 -2.51 -10.51 8.50
N ILE A 138 -2.59 -9.49 7.62
CA ILE A 138 -3.11 -9.64 6.24
C ILE A 138 -2.03 -10.20 5.33
N ALA A 139 -0.81 -9.67 5.43
CA ALA A 139 0.30 -10.20 4.65
C ALA A 139 0.60 -11.62 5.11
N GLY A 140 0.79 -12.56 4.18
CA GLY A 140 1.05 -13.98 4.42
C GLY A 140 1.50 -14.64 3.14
#